data_AF-A0A7S4N5A5-F1
#
_entry.id   AF-A0A7S4N5A5-F1
#
_cell.length_a   1.000
_cell.length_b   1.000
_cell.length_c   1.000
_cell.angle_alpha   90.00
_cell.angle_beta   90.00
_cell.angle_gamma   90.00
#
_symmetry.space_group_name_H-M   'P 1'
#
loop_
_entity.id
_entity.type
_entity.pdbx_description
1 polymer ?
#
loop_
_entity_poly.entity_id
_entity_poly.type
_entity_poly.pdbx_seq_one_letter_code
_entity_poly.pdbx_strand_id
1 'polypeptide(L)'
;NTMSLTIEDFVGKRKQLYVGLMENLAREVERDVRGWEGRIQERLKTAPADSINNLHLRLVQSIVEECWGLVEASRARESGWYNDESRYKEAIELSNRVKDMAINKLRHWIEDTQGDEKCVALAGEPMQSVYWKTMARLRHKMDKRSVADAEEGAELSKRLCGMYALSISRLDGDGEPPTVTAVVRGQGELIGLLKAAECDMDER
;
A
#
# COMPACT_ATOMS: atom_id res chain seq x y z
N ASN A 1 4.18 -45.71 6.68
CA ASN A 1 3.25 -45.05 5.74
C ASN A 1 3.72 -43.64 5.45
N THR A 2 4.65 -43.50 4.50
CA THR A 2 5.01 -42.21 3.91
C THR A 2 3.95 -41.89 2.87
N MET A 3 3.01 -40.99 3.19
CA MET A 3 2.03 -40.52 2.22
C MET A 3 2.77 -39.76 1.11
N SER A 4 2.80 -40.36 -0.08
CA SER A 4 3.20 -39.69 -1.32
C SER A 4 2.15 -38.63 -1.64
N LEU A 5 2.42 -37.37 -1.29
CA LEU A 5 1.65 -36.22 -1.75
C LEU A 5 1.66 -36.23 -3.28
N THR A 6 0.48 -36.27 -3.88
CA THR A 6 0.33 -36.26 -5.35
C THR A 6 0.63 -34.86 -5.89
N ILE A 7 0.96 -34.76 -7.18
CA ILE A 7 1.15 -33.45 -7.85
C ILE A 7 -0.13 -32.60 -7.71
N GLU A 8 -1.31 -33.22 -7.74
CA GLU A 8 -2.61 -32.57 -7.52
C GLU A 8 -2.74 -31.96 -6.12
N ASP A 9 -2.18 -32.61 -5.08
CA ASP A 9 -2.12 -32.06 -3.72
C ASP A 9 -1.24 -30.80 -3.65
N PHE A 10 -0.21 -30.70 -4.49
CA PHE A 10 0.60 -29.48 -4.61
C PHE A 10 -0.10 -28.37 -5.43
N VAL A 11 -0.86 -28.74 -6.46
CA VAL A 11 -1.60 -27.79 -7.33
C VAL A 11 -2.66 -27.01 -6.54
N GLY A 12 -3.40 -27.68 -5.66
CA GLY A 12 -4.39 -27.01 -4.81
C GLY A 12 -3.76 -26.12 -3.73
N LYS A 13 -2.57 -26.50 -3.25
CA LYS A 13 -1.92 -25.88 -2.08
C LYS A 13 -1.47 -24.44 -2.33
N ARG A 14 -0.91 -24.13 -3.51
CA ARG A 14 -0.51 -22.74 -3.86
C ARG A 14 -1.70 -21.80 -3.86
N LYS A 15 -2.82 -22.22 -4.48
CA LYS A 15 -4.09 -21.46 -4.45
C LYS A 15 -4.58 -21.27 -3.01
N GLN A 16 -4.63 -22.34 -2.23
CA GLN A 16 -5.12 -22.29 -0.85
C GLN A 16 -4.31 -21.33 0.02
N LEU A 17 -2.97 -21.39 -0.07
CA LEU A 17 -2.08 -20.49 0.66
C LEU A 17 -2.27 -19.04 0.23
N TYR A 18 -2.34 -18.77 -1.07
CA TYR A 18 -2.52 -17.42 -1.58
C TYR A 18 -3.87 -16.81 -1.19
N VAL A 19 -4.96 -17.56 -1.34
CA VAL A 19 -6.29 -17.12 -0.92
C VAL A 19 -6.33 -16.85 0.59
N GLY A 20 -5.73 -17.74 1.40
CA GLY A 20 -5.63 -17.53 2.85
C GLY A 20 -4.82 -16.28 3.21
N LEU A 21 -3.72 -16.01 2.50
CA LEU A 21 -2.96 -14.77 2.65
C LEU A 21 -3.81 -13.54 2.33
N MET A 22 -4.52 -13.55 1.19
CA MET A 22 -5.37 -12.43 0.76
C MET A 22 -6.51 -12.16 1.75
N GLU A 23 -7.14 -13.20 2.29
CA GLU A 23 -8.15 -13.05 3.33
C GLU A 23 -7.60 -12.42 4.60
N ASN A 24 -6.41 -12.83 5.04
CA ASN A 24 -5.75 -12.24 6.20
C ASN A 24 -5.42 -10.76 5.95
N LEU A 25 -4.89 -10.43 4.77
CA LEU A 25 -4.64 -9.05 4.38
C LEU A 25 -5.92 -8.21 4.35
N ALA A 26 -7.03 -8.73 3.81
CA ALA A 26 -8.30 -8.02 3.80
C ALA A 26 -8.81 -7.72 5.23
N ARG A 27 -8.71 -8.71 6.14
CA ARG A 27 -9.07 -8.53 7.57
C ARG A 27 -8.15 -7.54 8.27
N GLU A 28 -6.85 -7.55 7.96
CA GLU A 28 -5.90 -6.58 8.50
C GLU A 28 -6.22 -5.17 8.01
N VAL A 29 -6.48 -4.99 6.72
CA VAL A 29 -6.87 -3.69 6.16
C VAL A 29 -8.14 -3.17 6.81
N GLU A 30 -9.16 -4.03 6.98
CA GLU A 30 -10.40 -3.63 7.66
C GLU A 30 -10.15 -3.14 9.08
N ARG A 31 -9.25 -3.81 9.82
CA ARG A 31 -8.85 -3.41 11.18
C ARG A 31 -8.08 -2.09 11.16
N ASP A 32 -7.09 -1.97 10.28
CA ASP A 32 -6.20 -0.82 10.23
C ASP A 32 -6.96 0.43 9.79
N VAL A 33 -7.83 0.32 8.79
CA VAL A 33 -8.67 1.45 8.34
C VAL A 33 -9.61 1.94 9.45
N ARG A 34 -10.13 1.04 10.30
CA ARG A 34 -10.87 1.44 11.51
C ARG A 34 -9.98 2.12 12.55
N GLY A 35 -8.73 1.68 12.69
CA GLY A 35 -7.74 2.32 13.57
C GLY A 35 -7.42 3.78 13.20
N TRP A 36 -7.80 4.23 12.00
CA TRP A 36 -7.61 5.62 11.55
C TRP A 36 -8.76 6.56 11.96
N GLU A 37 -9.74 6.07 12.73
CA GLU A 37 -10.90 6.85 13.18
C GLU A 37 -10.50 8.21 13.77
N GLY A 38 -9.50 8.27 14.64
CA GLY A 38 -9.03 9.54 15.23
C GLY A 38 -8.60 10.57 14.19
N ARG A 39 -7.86 10.15 13.15
CA ARG A 39 -7.40 11.02 12.06
C ARG A 39 -8.53 11.44 11.14
N ILE A 40 -9.49 10.54 10.90
CA ILE A 40 -10.71 10.84 10.14
C ILE A 40 -11.52 11.91 10.89
N GLN A 41 -11.72 11.76 12.20
CA GLN A 41 -12.45 12.72 13.02
C GLN A 41 -11.77 14.09 13.07
N GLU A 42 -10.44 14.12 13.16
CA GLU A 42 -9.68 15.38 13.11
C GLU A 42 -9.88 16.13 11.79
N ARG A 43 -9.86 15.42 10.65
CA ARG A 43 -10.16 16.01 9.35
C ARG A 43 -11.62 16.47 9.23
N LEU A 44 -12.57 15.73 9.80
CA LEU A 44 -13.98 16.14 9.78
C LEU A 44 -14.22 17.45 10.53
N LYS A 45 -13.45 17.72 11.61
CA LYS A 45 -13.54 19.00 12.34
C LYS A 45 -13.12 20.21 11.52
N THR A 46 -12.20 20.03 10.58
CA THR A 46 -11.68 21.11 9.72
C THR A 46 -12.44 21.24 8.41
N ALA A 47 -13.39 20.35 8.16
CA ALA A 47 -14.18 20.31 6.95
C ALA A 47 -15.51 21.10 7.06
N PRO A 48 -16.02 21.67 5.95
CA PRO A 48 -17.36 22.24 5.92
C PRO A 48 -18.44 21.20 6.31
N ALA A 49 -19.40 21.62 7.15
CA ALA A 49 -20.36 20.74 7.82
C ALA A 49 -21.25 19.90 6.87
N ASP A 50 -21.51 20.39 5.67
CA ASP A 50 -22.54 19.83 4.78
C ASP A 50 -22.01 18.82 3.75
N SER A 51 -20.69 18.62 3.67
CA SER A 51 -20.10 17.99 2.48
C SER A 51 -19.32 16.68 2.70
N ILE A 52 -18.93 16.40 3.95
CA ILE A 52 -18.17 15.19 4.29
C ILE A 52 -18.99 14.20 5.14
N ASN A 53 -20.23 14.55 5.50
CA ASN A 53 -21.11 13.62 6.20
C ASN A 53 -21.34 12.38 5.32
N ASN A 54 -20.89 11.23 5.81
CA ASN A 54 -20.87 9.91 5.17
C ASN A 54 -19.85 9.68 4.03
N LEU A 55 -19.08 10.68 3.59
CA LEU A 55 -18.07 10.44 2.56
C LEU A 55 -16.95 9.53 3.07
N HIS A 56 -16.47 9.76 4.28
CA HIS A 56 -15.46 8.90 4.92
C HIS A 56 -15.95 7.45 5.03
N LEU A 57 -17.23 7.24 5.37
CA LEU A 57 -17.84 5.90 5.39
C LEU A 57 -17.82 5.24 4.01
N ARG A 58 -18.21 5.98 2.95
CA ARG A 58 -18.14 5.47 1.57
C ARG A 58 -16.71 5.14 1.14
N LEU A 59 -15.73 5.94 1.54
CA LEU A 59 -14.32 5.70 1.22
C LEU A 59 -13.80 4.43 1.91
N VAL A 60 -14.05 4.31 3.23
CA VAL A 60 -13.67 3.13 4.01
C VAL A 60 -14.35 1.89 3.44
N GLN A 61 -15.64 1.98 3.13
CA GLN A 61 -16.38 0.89 2.51
C GLN A 61 -15.78 0.50 1.15
N SER A 62 -15.47 1.46 0.28
CA SER A 62 -14.83 1.19 -1.01
C SER A 62 -13.49 0.45 -0.87
N ILE A 63 -12.66 0.84 0.11
CA ILE A 63 -11.38 0.16 0.37
C ILE A 63 -11.62 -1.30 0.77
N VAL A 64 -12.54 -1.53 1.71
CA VAL A 64 -12.88 -2.87 2.20
C VAL A 64 -13.49 -3.73 1.09
N GLU A 65 -14.41 -3.18 0.31
CA GLU A 65 -15.03 -3.87 -0.82
C GLU A 65 -14.01 -4.24 -1.90
N GLU A 66 -13.07 -3.36 -2.23
CA GLU A 66 -12.02 -3.67 -3.21
C GLU A 66 -11.08 -4.77 -2.70
N CYS A 67 -10.68 -4.75 -1.42
CA CYS A 67 -9.89 -5.83 -0.80
C CYS A 67 -10.61 -7.19 -0.84
N TRP A 68 -11.89 -7.23 -0.47
CA TRP A 68 -12.68 -8.47 -0.55
C TRP A 68 -12.97 -8.89 -1.99
N GLY A 69 -13.13 -7.95 -2.91
CA GLY A 69 -13.21 -8.22 -4.35
C GLY A 69 -11.96 -8.93 -4.88
N LEU A 70 -10.77 -8.57 -4.40
CA LEU A 70 -9.53 -9.27 -4.72
C LEU A 70 -9.51 -10.70 -4.15
N VAL A 71 -10.04 -10.93 -2.94
CA VAL A 71 -10.20 -12.27 -2.36
C VAL A 71 -11.12 -13.12 -3.23
N GLU A 72 -12.29 -12.60 -3.61
CA GLU A 72 -13.25 -13.32 -4.45
C GLU A 72 -12.70 -13.62 -5.83
N ALA A 73 -12.01 -12.66 -6.45
CA ALA A 73 -11.30 -12.88 -7.72
C ALA A 73 -10.23 -13.98 -7.56
N SER A 74 -9.54 -14.05 -6.43
CA SER A 74 -8.54 -15.08 -6.15
C SER A 74 -9.15 -16.47 -5.94
N ARG A 75 -10.32 -16.54 -5.27
CA ARG A 75 -11.10 -17.77 -5.06
C ARG A 75 -11.64 -18.32 -6.38
N ALA A 76 -12.12 -17.44 -7.26
CA ALA A 76 -12.71 -17.80 -8.55
C ALA A 76 -11.68 -18.36 -9.55
N ARG A 77 -10.40 -18.00 -9.44
CA ARG A 77 -9.34 -18.52 -10.32
C ARG A 77 -9.14 -20.02 -10.16
N GLU A 78 -8.94 -20.73 -11.26
CA GLU A 78 -8.61 -22.15 -11.24
C GLU A 78 -7.23 -22.41 -10.60
N SER A 79 -7.07 -23.55 -9.93
CA SER A 79 -5.80 -23.90 -9.26
C SER A 79 -4.62 -23.93 -10.23
N GLY A 80 -4.84 -24.35 -11.48
CA GLY A 80 -3.82 -24.37 -12.53
C GLY A 80 -3.21 -23.00 -12.83
N TRP A 81 -3.94 -21.91 -12.59
CA TRP A 81 -3.43 -20.55 -12.78
C TRP A 81 -2.25 -20.23 -11.84
N TYR A 82 -2.27 -20.77 -10.61
CA TYR A 82 -1.24 -20.54 -9.59
C TYR A 82 0.00 -21.46 -9.74
N ASN A 83 -0.05 -22.43 -10.64
CA ASN A 83 1.10 -23.29 -10.94
C ASN A 83 2.07 -22.64 -11.92
N ASP A 84 1.59 -21.67 -12.71
CA ASP A 84 2.44 -20.82 -13.52
C ASP A 84 3.25 -19.89 -12.61
N GLU A 85 4.57 -20.03 -12.64
CA GLU A 85 5.47 -19.31 -11.75
C GLU A 85 5.42 -17.79 -11.98
N SER A 86 5.24 -17.34 -13.22
CA SER A 86 5.15 -15.91 -13.54
C SER A 86 3.88 -15.29 -12.95
N ARG A 87 2.75 -16.00 -13.11
CA ARG A 87 1.45 -15.59 -12.56
C ARG A 87 1.42 -15.64 -11.05
N TYR A 88 2.02 -16.67 -10.45
CA TYR A 88 2.13 -16.78 -9.01
C TYR A 88 2.98 -15.65 -8.43
N LYS A 89 4.10 -15.30 -9.09
CA LYS A 89 4.92 -14.15 -8.70
C LYS A 89 4.13 -12.84 -8.77
N GLU A 90 3.40 -12.59 -9.85
CA GLU A 90 2.52 -11.41 -9.97
C GLU A 90 1.46 -11.36 -8.85
N ALA A 91 0.88 -12.50 -8.49
CA ALA A 91 -0.09 -12.60 -7.42
C ALA A 91 0.52 -12.23 -6.06
N ILE A 92 1.74 -12.72 -5.77
CA ILE A 92 2.48 -12.40 -4.56
C ILE A 92 2.86 -10.92 -4.52
N GLU A 93 3.33 -10.35 -5.63
CA GLU A 93 3.62 -8.92 -5.75
C GLU A 93 2.37 -8.06 -5.49
N LEU A 94 1.20 -8.47 -6.00
CA LEU A 94 -0.06 -7.83 -5.69
C LEU A 94 -0.35 -7.90 -4.18
N SER A 95 -0.26 -9.10 -3.57
CA SER A 95 -0.55 -9.26 -2.14
C SER A 95 0.34 -8.38 -1.25
N ASN A 96 1.60 -8.19 -1.63
CA ASN A 96 2.54 -7.34 -0.90
C ASN A 96 2.14 -5.85 -0.94
N ARG A 97 1.33 -5.42 -1.92
CA ARG A 97 0.93 -4.02 -2.10
C ARG A 97 -0.49 -3.71 -1.63
N VAL A 98 -1.35 -4.72 -1.41
CA VAL A 98 -2.78 -4.51 -1.07
C VAL A 98 -2.95 -3.57 0.13
N LYS A 99 -2.18 -3.83 1.18
CA LYS A 99 -2.20 -3.01 2.40
C LYS A 99 -1.76 -1.58 2.13
N ASP A 100 -0.66 -1.40 1.39
CA ASP A 100 -0.14 -0.07 1.05
C ASP A 100 -1.12 0.71 0.18
N MET A 101 -1.75 0.05 -0.80
CA MET A 101 -2.75 0.66 -1.67
C MET A 101 -3.97 1.15 -0.87
N ALA A 102 -4.46 0.33 0.07
CA ALA A 102 -5.57 0.67 0.96
C ALA A 102 -5.24 1.86 1.87
N ILE A 103 -4.11 1.78 2.58
CA ILE A 103 -3.67 2.85 3.48
C ILE A 103 -3.35 4.12 2.70
N ASN A 104 -2.76 4.02 1.51
CA ASN A 104 -2.49 5.17 0.66
C ASN A 104 -3.77 5.85 0.19
N LYS A 105 -4.80 5.10 -0.21
CA LYS A 105 -6.08 5.70 -0.64
C LYS A 105 -6.72 6.50 0.50
N LEU A 106 -6.72 5.96 1.73
CA LEU A 106 -7.20 6.68 2.90
C LEU A 106 -6.33 7.89 3.25
N ARG A 107 -5.01 7.74 3.22
CA ARG A 107 -4.07 8.83 3.48
C ARG A 107 -4.21 9.97 2.47
N HIS A 108 -4.34 9.63 1.19
CA HIS A 108 -4.53 10.61 0.12
C HIS A 108 -5.81 11.43 0.32
N TRP A 109 -6.87 10.78 0.79
CA TRP A 109 -8.07 11.49 1.19
C TRP A 109 -7.80 12.46 2.36
N ILE A 110 -7.11 11.99 3.39
CA ILE A 110 -6.86 12.77 4.61
C ILE A 110 -5.95 13.97 4.37
N GLU A 111 -4.88 13.77 3.61
CA GLU A 111 -3.75 14.70 3.56
C GLU A 111 -3.74 15.54 2.28
N ASP A 112 -4.19 14.98 1.15
CA ASP A 112 -3.95 15.59 -0.17
C ASP A 112 -5.23 16.01 -0.92
N THR A 113 -6.40 15.54 -0.50
CA THR A 113 -7.67 15.83 -1.17
C THR A 113 -8.34 17.04 -0.54
N GLN A 114 -8.79 17.98 -1.37
CA GLN A 114 -9.55 19.17 -0.94
C GLN A 114 -10.74 19.38 -1.88
N GLY A 115 -11.91 19.66 -1.32
CA GLY A 115 -13.16 19.83 -2.06
C GLY A 115 -13.94 18.53 -2.30
N ASP A 116 -15.27 18.66 -2.31
CA ASP A 116 -16.20 17.53 -2.18
C ASP A 116 -16.30 16.67 -3.41
N GLU A 117 -16.23 17.29 -4.60
CA GLU A 117 -16.25 16.57 -5.87
C GLU A 117 -15.05 15.61 -6.00
N LYS A 118 -13.85 16.05 -5.59
CA LYS A 118 -12.63 15.23 -5.61
C LYS A 118 -12.71 14.09 -4.61
N CYS A 119 -13.25 14.41 -3.44
CA CYS A 119 -13.57 13.47 -2.37
C CYS A 119 -14.53 12.35 -2.84
N VAL A 120 -15.60 12.70 -3.56
CA VAL A 120 -16.57 11.73 -4.11
C VAL A 120 -15.94 10.91 -5.22
N ALA A 121 -15.20 11.54 -6.13
CA ALA A 121 -14.48 10.84 -7.20
C ALA A 121 -13.49 9.82 -6.65
N LEU A 122 -12.77 10.16 -5.56
CA LEU A 122 -11.80 9.28 -4.92
C LEU A 122 -12.43 7.99 -4.38
N ALA A 123 -13.66 8.05 -3.84
CA ALA A 123 -14.35 6.85 -3.38
C ALA A 123 -14.60 5.86 -4.52
N GLY A 124 -14.90 6.34 -5.74
CA GLY A 124 -15.08 5.50 -6.92
C GLY A 124 -13.78 5.08 -7.62
N GLU A 125 -12.63 5.64 -7.25
CA GLU A 125 -11.36 5.35 -7.92
C GLU A 125 -10.68 4.08 -7.36
N PRO A 126 -10.19 3.15 -8.19
CA PRO A 126 -9.50 1.95 -7.70
C PRO A 126 -8.27 2.28 -6.85
N MET A 127 -8.01 1.53 -5.78
CA MET A 127 -6.87 1.73 -4.89
C MET A 127 -5.55 1.74 -5.64
N GLN A 128 -5.40 0.86 -6.65
CA GLN A 128 -4.20 0.80 -7.48
C GLN A 128 -3.98 2.08 -8.29
N SER A 129 -5.04 2.68 -8.84
CA SER A 129 -4.95 3.94 -9.60
C SER A 129 -4.51 5.08 -8.69
N VAL A 130 -5.14 5.21 -7.51
CA VAL A 130 -4.77 6.22 -6.52
C VAL A 130 -3.32 6.05 -6.08
N TYR A 131 -2.89 4.80 -5.83
CA TYR A 131 -1.52 4.47 -5.48
C TYR A 131 -0.51 4.96 -6.53
N TRP A 132 -0.70 4.63 -7.81
CA TRP A 132 0.24 5.06 -8.85
C TRP A 132 0.22 6.57 -9.10
N LYS A 133 -0.94 7.22 -9.01
CA LYS A 133 -1.02 8.69 -9.12
C LYS A 133 -0.29 9.38 -7.98
N THR A 134 -0.47 8.91 -6.74
CA THR A 134 0.26 9.44 -5.58
C THR A 134 1.77 9.23 -5.75
N MET A 135 2.20 8.05 -6.17
CA MET A 135 3.61 7.75 -6.44
C MET A 135 4.22 8.68 -7.47
N ALA A 136 3.56 8.83 -8.62
CA ALA A 136 4.03 9.72 -9.69
C ALA A 136 4.14 11.17 -9.20
N ARG A 137 3.17 11.64 -8.41
CA ARG A 137 3.18 12.98 -7.83
C ARG A 137 4.32 13.18 -6.83
N LEU A 138 4.55 12.22 -5.93
CA LEU A 138 5.63 12.28 -4.94
C LEU A 138 7.00 12.28 -5.64
N ARG A 139 7.20 11.38 -6.60
CA ARG A 139 8.43 11.33 -7.40
C ARG A 139 8.68 12.66 -8.12
N HIS A 140 7.66 13.22 -8.77
CA HIS A 140 7.78 14.48 -9.46
C HIS A 140 8.13 15.65 -8.53
N LYS A 141 7.59 15.67 -7.31
CA LYS A 141 7.94 16.67 -6.30
C LYS A 141 9.39 16.52 -5.84
N MET A 142 9.87 15.30 -5.65
CA MET A 142 11.25 15.02 -5.28
C MET A 142 12.23 15.43 -6.39
N ASP A 143 11.93 15.12 -7.65
CA ASP A 143 12.79 15.46 -8.80
C ASP A 143 12.94 16.98 -9.00
N LYS A 144 11.94 17.77 -8.57
CA LYS A 144 11.91 19.23 -8.71
C LYS A 144 12.49 19.98 -7.52
N ARG A 145 13.01 19.29 -6.53
CA ARG A 145 13.35 19.88 -5.24
C ARG A 145 14.66 20.66 -5.30
N SER A 146 14.67 21.85 -4.69
CA SER A 146 15.88 22.63 -4.46
C SER A 146 16.49 22.29 -3.08
N VAL A 147 17.79 22.53 -2.91
CA VAL A 147 18.54 22.23 -1.66
C VAL A 147 18.00 22.99 -0.44
N ALA A 148 17.17 24.03 -0.63
CA ALA A 148 16.73 24.93 0.45
C ALA A 148 15.63 24.37 1.37
N ASP A 149 14.91 23.30 1.00
CA ASP A 149 13.70 22.87 1.72
C ASP A 149 13.87 21.56 2.50
N ALA A 150 15.03 21.33 3.14
CA ALA A 150 15.45 20.06 3.76
C ALA A 150 14.33 19.28 4.51
N GLU A 151 13.50 19.98 5.29
CA GLU A 151 12.40 19.40 6.08
C GLU A 151 11.25 18.84 5.22
N GLU A 152 10.85 19.52 4.14
CA GLU A 152 9.78 19.05 3.23
C GLU A 152 10.19 17.74 2.53
N GLY A 153 11.49 17.52 2.34
CA GLY A 153 12.02 16.30 1.74
C GLY A 153 12.05 15.13 2.65
N ALA A 154 12.46 15.33 3.89
CA ALA A 154 12.42 14.26 4.87
C ALA A 154 10.99 13.69 4.95
N GLU A 155 9.97 14.55 4.87
CA GLU A 155 8.57 14.12 4.87
C GLU A 155 8.12 13.47 3.54
N LEU A 156 8.46 14.05 2.39
CA LEU A 156 8.18 13.45 1.08
C LEU A 156 8.82 12.07 0.93
N SER A 157 10.00 11.90 1.49
CA SER A 157 10.77 10.68 1.42
C SER A 157 10.25 9.63 2.38
N LYS A 158 9.84 10.05 3.59
CA LYS A 158 9.06 9.18 4.48
C LYS A 158 7.78 8.68 3.83
N ARG A 159 7.05 9.56 3.14
CA ARG A 159 5.86 9.18 2.37
C ARG A 159 6.22 8.20 1.26
N LEU A 160 7.29 8.44 0.50
CA LEU A 160 7.72 7.53 -0.58
C LEU A 160 8.16 6.16 -0.03
N CYS A 161 9.00 6.12 1.01
CA CYS A 161 9.42 4.90 1.69
C CYS A 161 8.22 4.08 2.19
N GLY A 162 7.26 4.74 2.84
CA GLY A 162 6.03 4.09 3.30
C GLY A 162 5.23 3.47 2.16
N MET A 163 5.25 4.07 0.96
CA MET A 163 4.57 3.51 -0.21
C MET A 163 5.30 2.30 -0.82
N TYR A 164 6.62 2.21 -0.69
CA TYR A 164 7.39 1.05 -1.13
C TYR A 164 7.51 -0.06 -0.06
N ALA A 165 6.77 0.07 1.05
CA ALA A 165 6.90 -0.77 2.24
C ALA A 165 8.34 -0.87 2.73
N LEU A 166 9.05 0.27 2.73
CA LEU A 166 10.38 0.42 3.31
C LEU A 166 10.22 0.99 4.72
N SER A 167 10.67 0.25 5.73
CA SER A 167 10.68 0.76 7.11
C SER A 167 11.73 1.85 7.27
N ILE A 168 11.31 3.06 7.60
CA ILE A 168 12.19 4.06 8.22
C ILE A 168 12.08 3.85 9.73
N SER A 169 12.71 2.79 10.22
CA SER A 169 12.82 2.58 11.66
C SER A 169 13.84 3.58 12.20
N ARG A 170 13.37 4.69 12.78
CA ARG A 170 14.26 5.65 13.47
C ARG A 170 14.44 5.33 14.96
N LEU A 171 13.94 4.20 15.46
CA LEU A 171 13.81 4.01 16.91
C LEU A 171 14.32 2.70 17.49
N ASP A 172 14.45 1.61 16.74
CA ASP A 172 15.03 0.37 17.28
C ASP A 172 16.02 -0.20 16.26
N GLY A 173 17.29 -0.33 16.65
CA GLY A 173 18.46 -0.53 15.79
C GLY A 173 18.59 -1.86 15.03
N ASP A 174 17.47 -2.49 14.68
CA ASP A 174 17.41 -3.81 14.01
C ASP A 174 16.65 -3.79 12.65
N GLY A 175 16.23 -2.61 12.16
CA GLY A 175 15.60 -2.47 10.84
C GLY A 175 16.61 -2.25 9.72
N GLU A 176 16.57 -3.06 8.66
CA GLU A 176 17.39 -2.82 7.46
C GLU A 176 17.06 -1.43 6.86
N PRO A 177 18.07 -0.62 6.49
CA PRO A 177 17.85 0.69 5.91
C PRO A 177 16.92 0.63 4.67
N PRO A 178 16.11 1.67 4.43
CA PRO A 178 15.24 1.75 3.24
C PRO A 178 16.00 1.54 1.93
N THR A 179 17.24 2.03 1.84
CA THR A 179 18.15 1.85 0.70
C THR A 179 18.55 0.38 0.51
N VAL A 180 18.87 -0.33 1.60
CA VAL A 180 19.21 -1.77 1.58
C VAL A 180 17.99 -2.60 1.19
N THR A 181 16.84 -2.33 1.79
CA THR A 181 15.58 -3.03 1.46
C THR A 181 15.19 -2.79 0.00
N ALA A 182 15.37 -1.57 -0.53
CA ALA A 182 15.12 -1.26 -1.94
C ALA A 182 16.06 -2.02 -2.88
N VAL A 183 17.35 -2.17 -2.52
CA VAL A 183 18.32 -2.98 -3.27
C VAL A 183 17.92 -4.46 -3.27
N VAL A 184 17.62 -5.04 -2.10
CA VAL A 184 17.21 -6.44 -1.95
C VAL A 184 15.93 -6.74 -2.75
N ARG A 185 15.02 -5.77 -2.83
CA ARG A 185 13.77 -5.87 -3.59
C ARG A 185 13.91 -5.51 -5.08
N GLY A 186 15.11 -5.20 -5.57
CA GLY A 186 15.35 -4.86 -6.97
C GLY A 186 14.75 -3.51 -7.41
N GLN A 187 14.44 -2.63 -6.47
CA GLN A 187 13.85 -1.31 -6.69
C GLN A 187 14.95 -0.28 -6.97
N GLY A 188 15.82 -0.55 -7.95
CA GLY A 188 17.03 0.24 -8.20
C GLY A 188 16.77 1.72 -8.54
N GLU A 189 15.64 1.99 -9.21
CA GLU A 189 15.18 3.34 -9.53
C GLU A 189 14.83 4.18 -8.29
N LEU A 190 14.55 3.52 -7.17
CA LEU A 190 14.22 4.14 -5.90
C LEU A 190 15.47 4.58 -5.13
N ILE A 191 16.62 3.95 -5.39
CA ILE A 191 17.87 4.20 -4.66
C ILE A 191 18.31 5.66 -4.81
N GLY A 192 18.25 6.20 -6.03
CA GLY A 192 18.61 7.60 -6.29
C GLY A 192 17.70 8.59 -5.54
N LEU A 193 16.41 8.27 -5.46
CA LEU A 193 15.42 9.06 -4.73
C LEU A 193 15.66 8.98 -3.21
N LEU A 194 15.92 7.78 -2.67
CA LEU A 194 16.23 7.58 -1.25
C LEU A 194 17.54 8.24 -0.81
N LYS A 195 18.52 8.35 -1.71
CA LYS A 195 19.76 9.09 -1.44
C LYS A 195 19.56 10.60 -1.45
N ALA A 196 18.85 11.11 -2.46
CA ALA A 196 18.50 12.55 -2.55
C ALA A 196 17.59 13.03 -1.40
N ALA A 197 16.90 12.07 -0.79
CA ALA A 197 16.03 12.22 0.36
C ALA A 197 16.73 12.25 1.72
N GLU A 198 18.05 12.00 1.77
CA GLU A 198 18.78 11.73 3.03
C GLU A 198 18.13 10.59 3.84
N CYS A 199 17.48 9.64 3.15
CA CYS A 199 17.04 8.38 3.78
C CYS A 199 18.19 7.36 3.89
N ASP A 200 19.42 7.86 3.85
CA ASP A 200 20.63 7.14 4.21
C ASP A 200 20.70 7.13 5.74
N MET A 201 20.29 6.02 6.35
CA MET A 201 20.41 5.81 7.79
C MET A 201 21.56 4.84 8.09
N ASP A 202 22.63 4.91 7.29
CA ASP A 202 23.93 4.34 7.63
C ASP A 202 24.90 5.49 7.97
N GLU A 203 24.93 5.87 9.24
CA GLU A 203 26.10 6.54 9.83
C GLU A 203 27.02 5.50 10.50
N ARG A 204 27.31 4.38 9.81
CA ARG A 204 28.28 3.39 10.26
C ARG A 204 29.49 3.32 9.35
#